data_AF-A0A1V5XX31-F1
#
_entry.id   AF-A0A1V5XX31-F1
#
_cell.length_a   1.000
_cell.length_b   1.000
_cell.length_c   1.000
_cell.angle_alpha   90.00
_cell.angle_beta   90.00
_cell.angle_gamma   90.00
#
_symmetry.space_group_name_H-M   'P 1'
#
loop_
_entity.id
_entity.type
_entity.pdbx_description
1 polymer ?
#
loop_
_entity_poly.entity_id
_entity_poly.type
_entity_poly.pdbx_seq_one_letter_code
_entity_poly.pdbx_strand_id
1 'polypeptide(L)'
;MVDLIGRPGKCEGSPAGGEKFGQEFYTTTAEMAGMLRCLADEIEAGGRVEASTADWTLAASPREPLKLEVQYKPNPAKREIEFQIKLKENP
;
A
#
# COMPACT_ATOMS: atom_id res chain seq x y z
N MET A 1 7.55 10.54 -1.48
CA MET A 1 7.64 9.23 -0.82
C MET A 1 6.47 9.07 0.13
N VAL A 2 5.85 7.89 0.17
CA VAL A 2 4.78 7.54 1.09
C VAL A 2 5.37 7.04 2.40
N ASP A 3 5.16 7.79 3.48
CA ASP A 3 5.56 7.37 4.82
C ASP A 3 4.51 6.43 5.42
N LEU A 4 4.89 5.17 5.63
CA LEU A 4 4.01 4.14 6.18
C LEU A 4 4.02 4.22 7.71
N ILE A 5 3.09 5.02 8.21
CA ILE A 5 2.89 5.26 9.64
C ILE A 5 1.82 4.33 10.22
N GLY A 6 1.96 3.95 11.49
CA GLY A 6 1.02 3.11 12.22
C GLY A 6 1.69 1.97 12.96
N ARG A 7 0.90 1.15 13.65
CA ARG A 7 1.41 0.00 14.40
C ARG A 7 1.63 -1.18 13.44
N PRO A 8 2.85 -1.75 13.36
CA PRO A 8 3.08 -2.96 12.57
C PRO A 8 2.20 -4.11 13.05
N GLY A 9 1.59 -4.80 12.10
CA GLY A 9 0.84 -6.03 12.29
C GLY A 9 1.62 -7.25 11.81
N LYS A 10 0.93 -8.20 11.20
CA LYS A 10 1.54 -9.41 10.64
C LYS A 10 2.57 -9.04 9.56
N CYS A 11 3.75 -9.68 9.62
CA CYS A 11 4.80 -9.59 8.61
C CYS A 11 5.01 -10.97 7.95
N GLU A 12 5.15 -10.99 6.64
CA GLU A 12 5.48 -12.17 5.85
C GLU A 12 6.63 -11.87 4.89
N GLY A 13 7.61 -12.76 4.82
CA GLY A 13 8.79 -12.60 3.97
C GLY A 13 9.79 -11.55 4.48
N SER A 14 10.72 -11.15 3.61
CA SER A 14 11.74 -10.15 3.90
C SER A 14 11.79 -9.12 2.77
N PRO A 15 11.84 -7.81 3.07
CA PRO A 15 11.91 -6.77 2.03
C PRO A 15 13.22 -6.82 1.22
N ALA A 16 14.27 -7.42 1.77
CA ALA A 16 15.55 -7.64 1.09
C ALA A 16 15.71 -9.05 0.48
N GLY A 17 14.72 -9.93 0.69
CA GLY A 17 14.85 -11.37 0.41
C GLY A 17 14.64 -11.78 -1.05
N GLY A 18 14.21 -10.87 -1.93
CA GLY A 18 13.84 -11.19 -3.32
C GLY A 18 12.57 -12.05 -3.46
N GLU A 19 11.95 -12.44 -2.35
CA GLU A 19 10.67 -13.14 -2.28
C GLU A 19 9.52 -12.16 -2.02
N LYS A 20 8.28 -12.67 -2.03
CA LYS A 20 7.10 -11.88 -1.70
C LYS A 20 7.19 -11.38 -0.26
N PHE A 21 7.17 -10.06 -0.09
CA PHE A 21 7.10 -9.39 1.21
C PHE A 21 5.71 -8.78 1.42
N GLY A 22 5.22 -8.83 2.65
CA GLY A 22 4.00 -8.16 3.07
C GLY A 22 4.05 -7.77 4.54
N GLN A 23 3.61 -6.55 4.86
CA GLN A 23 3.50 -6.04 6.22
C GLN A 23 2.14 -5.37 6.37
N GLU A 24 1.36 -5.81 7.36
CA GLU A 24 0.13 -5.14 7.75
C GLU A 24 0.45 -3.93 8.64
N PHE A 25 -0.38 -2.89 8.56
CA PHE A 25 -0.32 -1.72 9.45
C PHE A 25 -1.69 -1.43 10.02
N TYR A 26 -1.77 -1.35 11.34
CA TYR A 26 -2.96 -0.85 12.04
C TYR A 26 -2.81 0.65 12.22
N THR A 27 -3.74 1.41 11.64
CA THR A 27 -3.69 2.87 11.60
C THR A 27 -4.96 3.48 12.13
N THR A 28 -4.84 4.72 12.60
CA THR A 28 -5.99 5.60 12.81
C THR A 28 -6.53 6.10 11.47
N THR A 29 -7.75 6.64 11.47
CA THR A 29 -8.37 7.22 10.27
C THR A 29 -7.52 8.36 9.68
N ALA A 30 -6.91 9.19 10.52
CA ALA A 30 -6.09 10.31 10.07
C ALA A 30 -4.80 9.84 9.38
N GLU A 31 -4.14 8.83 9.96
CA GLU A 31 -2.93 8.22 9.41
C GLU A 31 -3.21 7.57 8.05
N MET A 32 -4.27 6.76 7.94
CA MET A 32 -4.67 6.14 6.68
C MET A 32 -4.98 7.18 5.60
N ALA A 33 -5.74 8.21 5.94
CA ALA A 33 -6.07 9.28 5.00
C ALA A 33 -4.82 10.06 4.55
N GLY A 34 -3.87 10.29 5.46
CA GLY A 34 -2.57 10.91 5.14
C GLY A 34 -1.79 10.06 4.13
N MET A 35 -1.63 8.76 4.42
CA MET A 35 -0.93 7.83 3.54
C MET A 35 -1.54 7.77 2.14
N LEU A 36 -2.87 7.70 2.02
CA LEU A 36 -3.55 7.66 0.73
C LEU A 36 -3.37 8.94 -0.09
N ARG A 37 -3.32 10.11 0.55
CA ARG A 37 -3.01 11.38 -0.14
C ARG A 37 -1.58 11.40 -0.65
N CYS A 38 -0.60 11.04 0.19
CA CYS A 38 0.79 10.96 -0.24
C CYS A 38 0.98 9.94 -1.38
N LEU A 39 0.27 8.80 -1.33
CA LEU A 39 0.30 7.82 -2.42
C LEU A 39 -0.27 8.40 -3.72
N ALA A 40 -1.38 9.16 -3.64
CA ALA A 40 -1.94 9.84 -4.80
C ALA A 40 -0.94 10.87 -5.37
N ASP A 41 -0.35 11.71 -4.53
CA ASP A 41 0.64 12.72 -4.95
C ASP A 41 1.83 12.07 -5.69
N GLU A 42 2.33 10.93 -5.20
CA GLU A 42 3.43 10.19 -5.83
C GLU A 42 3.06 9.58 -7.19
N ILE A 43 1.84 9.05 -7.31
CA ILE A 43 1.33 8.52 -8.58
C ILE A 43 1.18 9.65 -9.60
N GLU A 44 0.61 10.78 -9.18
CA GLU A 44 0.41 11.97 -10.02
C GLU A 44 1.72 12.61 -10.47
N ALA A 45 2.77 12.53 -9.66
CA ALA A 45 4.11 12.99 -10.05
C ALA A 45 4.71 12.21 -11.24
N GLY A 46 4.15 11.05 -11.62
CA GLY A 46 4.42 10.41 -12.91
C GLY A 46 5.77 9.71 -13.01
N GLY A 47 6.22 9.06 -11.93
CA GLY A 47 7.53 8.41 -11.88
C GLY A 47 7.61 7.23 -10.93
N ARG A 48 8.69 7.20 -10.13
CA ARG A 48 8.93 6.16 -9.14
C ARG A 48 8.10 6.46 -7.89
N VAL A 49 7.21 5.56 -7.53
CA VAL A 49 6.48 5.60 -6.26
C VAL A 49 7.29 4.85 -5.22
N GLU A 50 7.59 5.52 -4.11
CA GLU A 50 8.34 4.93 -2.99
C GLU A 50 7.47 4.84 -1.74
N ALA A 51 7.54 3.71 -1.02
CA ALA A 51 6.90 3.50 0.25
C ALA A 51 7.94 3.07 1.29
N SER A 52 7.98 3.74 2.43
CA SER A 52 9.03 3.56 3.43
C SER A 52 8.49 3.40 4.85
N THR A 53 9.22 2.66 5.66
CA THR A 53 9.15 2.66 7.13
C THR A 53 10.51 3.04 7.70
N ALA A 54 10.68 2.99 9.03
CA ALA A 54 11.98 3.13 9.66
C ALA A 54 12.97 1.99 9.27
N ASP A 55 12.45 0.81 8.92
CA ASP A 55 13.26 -0.40 8.74
C ASP A 55 13.56 -0.74 7.28
N TRP A 56 12.73 -0.25 6.34
CA TRP A 56 12.83 -0.59 4.93
C TRP A 56 12.19 0.43 4.01
N THR A 57 12.61 0.42 2.75
CA THR A 57 12.03 1.21 1.66
C THR A 57 11.80 0.30 0.46
N LEU A 58 10.61 0.38 -0.12
CA LEU A 58 10.21 -0.31 -1.34
C LEU A 58 9.82 0.72 -2.40
N ALA A 59 10.04 0.37 -3.66
CA ALA A 59 9.68 1.27 -4.74
C ALA A 59 9.28 0.51 -6.00
N ALA A 60 8.44 1.15 -6.81
CA ALA A 60 8.10 0.71 -8.15
C ALA A 60 7.90 1.92 -9.06
N SER A 61 8.20 1.78 -10.34
CA SER A 61 7.87 2.77 -11.37
C SER A 61 6.62 2.30 -12.13
N PRO A 62 5.40 2.53 -11.60
CA PRO A 62 4.19 2.01 -12.20
C PRO A 62 4.00 2.51 -13.63
N ARG A 63 3.50 1.62 -14.50
CA ARG A 63 3.07 1.98 -15.85
C ARG A 63 1.58 1.84 -16.00
N GLU A 64 1.00 2.73 -16.79
CA GLU A 64 -0.40 2.62 -17.17
C GLU A 64 -0.66 1.36 -18.02
N PRO A 65 -1.84 0.71 -17.88
CA PRO A 65 -2.92 1.07 -16.95
C PRO A 65 -2.68 0.59 -15.51
N LEU A 66 -3.09 1.41 -14.53
CA LEU A 66 -3.07 1.03 -13.11
C LEU A 66 -4.27 0.16 -12.76
N LYS A 67 -4.08 -0.80 -11.83
CA LYS A 67 -5.15 -1.71 -11.39
C LYS A 67 -5.60 -1.42 -9.96
N LEU A 68 -6.90 -1.23 -9.79
CA LEU A 68 -7.61 -1.21 -8.51
C LEU A 68 -8.59 -2.38 -8.45
N GLU A 69 -8.51 -3.18 -7.39
CA GLU A 69 -9.49 -4.22 -7.06
C GLU A 69 -10.31 -3.75 -5.85
N VAL A 70 -11.64 -3.84 -5.95
CA VAL A 70 -12.56 -3.49 -4.86
C VAL A 70 -13.41 -4.71 -4.53
N GLN A 71 -13.45 -5.09 -3.25
CA GLN A 71 -14.25 -6.21 -2.77
C GLN A 71 -15.16 -5.77 -1.63
N TYR A 72 -16.38 -6.29 -1.60
CA TYR A 72 -17.35 -6.02 -0.55
C TYR A 72 -17.81 -7.34 0.08
N LYS A 73 -17.68 -7.46 1.40
CA LYS A 73 -18.12 -8.62 2.18
C LYS A 73 -19.37 -8.22 2.98
N PRO A 74 -20.59 -8.51 2.48
CA PRO A 74 -21.84 -8.17 3.15
C PRO A 74 -22.13 -9.13 4.31
N ASN A 75 -21.32 -9.08 5.36
CA ASN A 75 -21.61 -9.80 6.61
C ASN A 75 -22.23 -8.84 7.63
N PRO A 76 -23.46 -9.07 8.12
CA PRO A 76 -24.10 -8.21 9.12
C PRO A 76 -23.28 -7.99 10.40
N ALA A 77 -22.50 -8.98 10.82
CA ALA A 77 -21.65 -8.90 12.00
C ALA A 77 -20.25 -8.34 11.72
N LYS A 78 -19.80 -8.35 10.45
CA LYS A 78 -18.44 -7.97 10.02
C LYS A 78 -18.46 -7.37 8.61
N ARG A 79 -19.17 -6.26 8.44
CA ARG A 79 -19.28 -5.58 7.15
C ARG A 79 -17.93 -4.96 6.82
N GLU A 80 -17.38 -5.29 5.64
CA GLU A 80 -16.06 -4.86 5.24
C GLU A 80 -16.05 -4.50 3.75
N ILE A 81 -15.38 -3.39 3.42
CA ILE A 81 -15.00 -3.01 2.06
C ILE A 81 -13.48 -3.05 2.02
N GLU A 82 -12.93 -3.74 1.03
CA GLU A 82 -11.50 -3.90 0.84
C GLU A 82 -11.10 -3.25 -0.49
N PHE A 83 -10.07 -2.40 -0.43
CA PHE A 83 -9.47 -1.76 -1.59
C PHE A 83 -8.04 -2.26 -1.73
N GLN A 84 -7.70 -2.79 -2.89
CA GLN A 84 -6.34 -3.23 -3.20
C GLN A 84 -5.81 -2.53 -4.45
N ILE A 85 -4.82 -1.66 -4.26
CA ILE A 85 -4.12 -0.95 -5.32
C ILE A 85 -2.86 -1.74 -5.69
N LYS A 86 -2.63 -1.99 -6.99
CA LYS A 86 -1.43 -2.68 -7.49
C LYS A 86 -0.67 -1.77 -8.45
N LEU A 87 0.54 -1.38 -8.04
CA LEU A 87 1.50 -0.64 -8.85
C LEU A 87 2.48 -1.62 -9.50
N LYS A 88 2.48 -1.71 -10.83
CA LYS A 88 3.32 -2.65 -11.59
C LYS A 88 4.15 -1.92 -12.63
N GLU A 89 5.42 -2.30 -12.75
CA GLU A 89 6.29 -1.78 -13.81
C GLU A 89 6.02 -2.44 -15.18
N ASN A 90 5.55 -3.70 -15.16
CA ASN A 90 5.18 -4.48 -16.33
C ASN A 90 3.73 -5.00 -16.14
N PRO A 91 2.71 -4.23 -16.59
CA PRO A 91 1.30 -4.52 -16.32
C PRO A 91 0.77 -5.80 -17.00
#